data_AF-A2FUE9-F1
#
_entry.id   AF-A2FUE9-F1
#
_cell.length_a   1.000
_cell.length_b   1.000
_cell.length_c   1.000
_cell.angle_alpha   90.00
_cell.angle_beta   90.00
_cell.angle_gamma   90.00
#
_symmetry.space_group_name_H-M   'P 1'
#
loop_
_entity.id
_entity.type
_entity.pdbx_description
1 polymer ?
#
loop_
_entity_poly.entity_id
_entity_poly.type
_entity_poly.pdbx_seq_one_letter_code
_entity_poly.pdbx_strand_id
1 'polypeptide(L)'
;MSFSSLSFGERPGNPFRLDDPCNVFGSKEADEIRVKAKREMLQNLTLKERAERMTSPIPTCHNSQTRTRVPSQIGSPTGIKTSHKHESAKRMSEFIQQKREAYLMQLIIDSKNEEIRKIYQTMSTSEKEYDETEATQTDLATKYKLISSQSENMVARQRKNTEYANSHRVELTKKLKHKQHDISAIQSEISKNEELLEQYQLYNDFLNDFKPKDRPIEYYYDDTSKLMDEIDKYEKQNLFLIDQYQNLQNQLDKDNANYAASIRDVSQAVDILESQIDRSNPLIDFQKSEQNLQNQLGTIDSEINRLSNLVRNMYLRLYREDPKLNAMHMLQKVDSDLELMYSQSEDLNRKYYNDKQAQLEKKRRDQQRIEQQKEIQRQAQEKKEAALARANRTVQKRMGKPLMYRTTLKKVVKNDDAKRRRQEAEQRRIDQLLFGEDFD
;
A
#
# COMPACT_ATOMS: atom_id res chain seq x y z
N MET A 1 5.46 47.30 -4.76
CA MET A 1 6.80 46.95 -5.25
C MET A 1 6.66 46.42 -6.66
N SER A 2 7.06 47.24 -7.62
CA SER A 2 7.20 46.91 -9.02
C SER A 2 8.50 46.14 -9.25
N PHE A 3 8.43 44.95 -9.82
CA PHE A 3 9.57 44.35 -10.52
C PHE A 3 9.15 43.97 -11.93
N SER A 4 9.71 44.73 -12.88
CA SER A 4 9.79 44.44 -14.30
C SER A 4 10.63 43.19 -14.53
N SER A 5 10.13 42.24 -15.32
CA SER A 5 10.96 41.22 -15.95
C SER A 5 10.55 41.07 -17.42
N LEU A 6 11.25 41.86 -18.25
CA LEU A 6 11.79 41.50 -19.56
C LEU A 6 11.14 40.32 -20.31
N SER A 7 10.47 40.67 -21.40
CA SER A 7 10.12 39.79 -22.51
C SER A 7 11.37 39.14 -23.11
N PHE A 8 11.57 37.84 -22.84
CA PHE A 8 12.44 36.99 -23.65
C PHE A 8 11.59 36.29 -24.70
N GLY A 9 11.93 36.50 -25.97
CA GLY A 9 11.30 35.85 -27.11
C GLY A 9 11.31 34.33 -26.99
N GLU A 10 10.19 33.73 -27.38
CA GLU A 10 10.01 32.29 -27.48
C GLU A 10 11.08 31.69 -28.39
N ARG A 11 11.91 30.81 -27.82
CA ARG A 11 12.75 29.92 -28.62
C ARG A 11 11.83 28.91 -29.31
N PRO A 12 12.01 28.62 -30.62
CA PRO A 12 11.28 27.52 -31.25
C PRO A 12 11.59 26.24 -30.49
N GLY A 13 10.53 25.59 -29.97
CA GLY A 13 10.62 24.37 -29.17
C GLY A 13 11.32 23.24 -29.93
N ASN A 14 11.98 22.36 -29.18
CA ASN A 14 12.66 21.19 -29.72
C ASN A 14 11.70 20.36 -30.61
N PRO A 15 12.02 20.14 -31.90
CA PRO A 15 11.16 19.38 -32.82
C PRO A 15 11.11 17.88 -32.51
N PHE A 16 11.88 17.40 -31.52
CA PHE A 16 11.89 16.01 -31.06
C PHE A 16 11.37 15.87 -29.62
N ARG A 17 10.24 16.53 -29.32
CA ARG A 17 9.50 16.27 -28.07
C ARG A 17 8.59 15.06 -28.31
N LEU A 18 8.87 13.96 -27.62
CA LEU A 18 7.94 12.82 -27.58
C LEU A 18 6.71 13.22 -26.75
N ASP A 19 5.53 12.97 -27.29
CA ASP A 19 4.27 13.20 -26.57
C ASP A 19 4.18 12.27 -25.35
N ASP A 20 3.59 12.78 -24.26
CA ASP A 20 3.42 12.02 -23.02
C ASP A 20 2.65 10.71 -23.29
N PRO A 21 3.11 9.56 -22.74
CA PRO A 21 2.65 8.23 -23.11
C PRO A 21 1.17 7.95 -22.79
N CYS A 22 0.48 8.86 -22.09
CA CYS A 22 -0.92 8.72 -21.72
C CYS A 22 -1.92 9.13 -22.82
N ASN A 23 -1.49 9.72 -23.95
CA ASN A 23 -2.39 10.20 -25.01
C ASN A 23 -2.30 9.45 -26.37
N VAL A 24 -1.58 8.32 -26.42
CA VAL A 24 -1.29 7.60 -27.67
C VAL A 24 -2.45 6.76 -28.20
N PHE A 25 -3.47 6.48 -27.37
CA PHE A 25 -4.59 5.61 -27.78
C PHE A 25 -5.67 6.33 -28.60
N GLY A 26 -5.93 7.61 -28.34
CA GLY A 26 -6.91 8.38 -29.12
C GLY A 26 -6.41 8.83 -30.50
N SER A 27 -5.09 9.05 -30.65
CA SER A 27 -4.50 9.52 -31.90
C SER A 27 -4.41 8.43 -32.97
N LYS A 28 -4.23 7.17 -32.60
CA LYS A 28 -4.17 6.05 -33.56
C LYS A 28 -5.49 5.83 -34.30
N GLU A 29 -6.62 5.89 -33.59
CA GLU A 29 -7.93 5.70 -34.21
C GLU A 29 -8.28 6.87 -35.14
N ALA A 30 -7.95 8.11 -34.73
CA ALA A 30 -8.10 9.29 -35.57
C ALA A 30 -7.21 9.25 -36.83
N ASP A 31 -5.97 8.77 -36.70
CA ASP A 31 -5.06 8.59 -37.83
C ASP A 31 -5.50 7.47 -38.76
N GLU A 32 -6.02 6.36 -38.24
CA GLU A 32 -6.60 5.28 -39.05
C GLU A 32 -7.83 5.76 -39.83
N ILE A 33 -8.72 6.53 -39.19
CA ILE A 33 -9.87 7.15 -39.86
C ILE A 33 -9.39 8.10 -40.96
N ARG A 34 -8.36 8.92 -40.70
CA ARG A 34 -7.81 9.86 -41.69
C ARG A 34 -7.14 9.16 -42.87
N VAL A 35 -6.40 8.08 -42.62
CA VAL A 35 -5.78 7.25 -43.66
C VAL A 35 -6.84 6.53 -44.49
N LYS A 36 -7.88 6.00 -43.83
CA LYS A 36 -9.01 5.34 -44.51
C LYS A 36 -9.79 6.32 -45.38
N ALA A 37 -10.09 7.52 -44.89
CA ALA A 37 -10.74 8.58 -45.66
C ALA A 37 -9.91 9.01 -46.89
N LYS A 38 -8.58 9.13 -46.75
CA LYS A 38 -7.68 9.39 -47.89
C LYS A 38 -7.70 8.24 -48.91
N ARG A 39 -7.77 6.99 -48.44
CA ARG A 39 -7.82 5.81 -49.31
C ARG A 39 -9.15 5.72 -50.07
N GLU A 40 -10.27 5.99 -49.41
CA GLU A 40 -11.59 6.07 -50.04
C GLU A 40 -11.66 7.21 -51.07
N MET A 41 -11.09 8.38 -50.74
CA MET A 41 -10.97 9.49 -51.69
C MET A 41 -10.15 9.11 -52.94
N LEU A 42 -9.07 8.35 -52.79
CA LEU A 42 -8.25 7.87 -53.91
C LEU A 42 -8.93 6.76 -54.73
N GLN A 43 -9.80 5.96 -54.10
CA GLN A 43 -10.59 4.93 -54.78
C GLN A 43 -11.66 5.54 -55.70
N ASN A 44 -12.22 6.69 -55.34
CA ASN A 44 -13.28 7.36 -56.10
C ASN A 44 -12.75 8.22 -57.27
N LEU A 45 -11.43 8.35 -57.43
CA LEU A 45 -10.80 9.09 -58.53
C LEU A 45 -10.47 8.18 -59.72
N THR A 46 -10.57 8.73 -60.93
CA THR A 46 -10.17 8.03 -62.15
C THR A 46 -8.66 7.83 -62.20
N LEU A 47 -8.20 6.81 -62.95
CA LEU A 47 -6.78 6.45 -63.08
C LEU A 47 -5.90 7.63 -63.51
N LYS A 48 -6.43 8.54 -64.34
CA LYS A 48 -5.73 9.75 -64.80
C LYS A 48 -5.54 10.78 -63.68
N GLU A 49 -6.58 11.03 -62.89
CA GLU A 49 -6.54 11.97 -61.75
C GLU A 49 -5.63 11.48 -60.62
N ARG A 50 -5.51 10.16 -60.45
CA ARG A 50 -4.60 9.54 -59.47
C ARG A 50 -3.12 9.73 -59.86
N ALA A 51 -2.80 9.67 -61.15
CA ALA A 51 -1.43 9.85 -61.65
C ALA A 51 -0.96 11.31 -61.55
N GLU A 52 -1.85 12.27 -61.81
CA GLU A 52 -1.52 13.71 -61.74
C GLU A 52 -1.16 14.16 -60.31
N ARG A 53 -1.77 13.55 -59.28
CA ARG A 53 -1.48 13.86 -57.86
C ARG A 53 -0.23 13.19 -57.28
N MET A 54 0.37 12.24 -58.00
CA MET A 54 1.58 11.52 -57.57
C MET A 54 2.86 12.06 -58.22
N THR A 55 2.78 13.20 -58.91
CA THR A 55 3.97 13.86 -59.47
C THR A 55 4.65 14.70 -58.37
N SER A 56 5.88 14.34 -58.01
CA SER A 56 6.75 15.16 -57.17
C SER A 56 7.14 16.45 -57.90
N PRO A 57 7.29 17.61 -57.21
CA PRO A 57 7.72 18.84 -57.85
C PRO A 57 9.23 18.78 -58.11
N ILE A 58 9.61 18.17 -59.23
CA ILE A 58 10.96 18.32 -59.77
C ILE A 58 10.95 19.61 -60.60
N PRO A 59 11.85 20.57 -60.35
CA PRO A 59 11.90 21.79 -61.14
C PRO A 59 12.32 21.45 -62.58
N THR A 60 11.54 21.95 -63.52
CA THR A 60 11.78 21.84 -64.96
C THR A 60 13.16 22.43 -65.29
N CYS A 61 14.11 21.59 -65.67
CA CYS A 61 15.38 22.06 -66.21
C CYS A 61 15.13 22.65 -67.60
N HIS A 62 15.18 23.98 -67.68
CA HIS A 62 15.27 24.68 -68.94
C HIS A 62 16.65 24.40 -69.54
N ASN A 63 16.71 23.76 -70.70
CA ASN A 63 17.90 23.88 -71.54
C ASN A 63 17.52 23.95 -73.01
N SER A 64 18.03 25.00 -73.61
CA SER A 64 17.78 25.47 -74.95
C SER A 64 18.64 24.72 -75.97
N GLN A 65 18.12 24.65 -77.21
CA GLN A 65 18.81 24.32 -78.45
C GLN A 65 19.18 22.85 -78.66
N THR A 66 18.53 22.19 -79.63
CA THR A 66 19.10 22.02 -80.97
C THR A 66 18.18 21.20 -81.90
N ARG A 67 17.95 21.78 -83.08
CA ARG A 67 17.76 21.16 -84.41
C ARG A 67 16.70 20.06 -84.60
N THR A 68 15.63 20.49 -85.26
CA THR A 68 14.84 19.72 -86.21
C THR A 68 15.72 19.04 -87.27
N ARG A 69 15.54 17.72 -87.47
CA ARG A 69 15.85 17.04 -88.73
C ARG A 69 14.87 15.90 -88.98
N VAL A 70 14.22 15.99 -90.14
CA VAL A 70 13.24 15.07 -90.74
C VAL A 70 13.89 13.72 -91.08
N PRO A 71 13.14 12.60 -91.07
CA PRO A 71 12.86 11.87 -92.32
C PRO A 71 11.39 11.38 -92.39
N SER A 72 10.62 11.77 -93.41
CA SER A 72 10.53 11.11 -94.74
C SER A 72 9.54 9.92 -94.75
N GLN A 73 8.35 10.20 -95.28
CA GLN A 73 7.45 9.21 -95.88
C GLN A 73 8.08 8.63 -97.15
N ILE A 74 8.19 7.31 -97.23
CA ILE A 74 8.25 6.49 -98.46
C ILE A 74 7.69 5.12 -98.01
N GLY A 75 6.66 4.49 -98.57
CA GLY A 75 6.20 4.46 -99.95
C GLY A 75 6.09 2.99 -100.32
N SER A 76 4.87 2.46 -100.36
CA SER A 76 4.55 1.10 -100.82
C SER A 76 4.89 0.99 -102.32
N PRO A 77 5.67 -0.01 -102.77
CA PRO A 77 5.89 -0.20 -104.20
C PRO A 77 4.77 -1.05 -104.80
N THR A 78 3.93 -0.40 -105.59
CA THR A 78 3.12 -1.01 -106.64
C THR A 78 4.04 -1.63 -107.69
N GLY A 79 3.63 -2.79 -108.23
CA GLY A 79 4.44 -3.66 -109.07
C GLY A 79 5.10 -3.00 -110.27
N ILE A 80 6.34 -3.42 -110.53
CA ILE A 80 7.07 -3.16 -111.77
C ILE A 80 7.29 -4.51 -112.46
N LYS A 81 6.59 -4.70 -113.58
CA LYS A 81 6.95 -5.64 -114.63
C LYS A 81 8.13 -5.04 -115.42
N THR A 82 9.26 -5.72 -115.45
CA THR A 82 10.31 -5.55 -116.47
C THR A 82 10.71 -6.95 -116.91
N SER A 83 10.16 -7.46 -118.01
CA SER A 83 10.71 -7.29 -119.36
C SER A 83 12.14 -7.84 -119.45
N HIS A 84 12.22 -9.07 -119.94
CA HIS A 84 13.44 -9.70 -120.43
C HIS A 84 14.16 -8.76 -121.40
N LYS A 85 15.42 -8.42 -121.09
CA LYS A 85 16.37 -7.94 -122.09
C LYS A 85 17.66 -8.73 -121.99
N HIS A 86 18.10 -9.13 -123.17
CA HIS A 86 19.17 -10.05 -123.46
C HIS A 86 20.52 -9.63 -122.87
N GLU A 87 21.21 -10.67 -122.45
CA GLU A 87 22.59 -10.79 -122.05
C GLU A 87 23.54 -10.22 -123.12
N SER A 88 24.15 -9.06 -122.84
CA SER A 88 25.39 -8.68 -123.54
C SER A 88 26.55 -9.30 -122.77
N ALA A 89 27.52 -9.85 -123.50
CA ALA A 89 28.68 -10.54 -122.92
C ALA A 89 29.44 -9.59 -121.98
N LYS A 90 29.16 -9.73 -120.68
CA LYS A 90 29.88 -9.05 -119.59
C LYS A 90 31.36 -9.36 -119.74
N ARG A 91 32.18 -8.31 -119.68
CA ARG A 91 33.65 -8.44 -119.64
C ARG A 91 33.98 -9.37 -118.47
N MET A 92 34.90 -10.33 -118.63
CA MET A 92 35.22 -11.37 -117.62
C MET A 92 35.37 -10.81 -116.19
N SER A 93 35.88 -9.59 -116.05
CA SER A 93 35.98 -8.85 -114.78
C SER A 93 34.63 -8.61 -114.08
N GLU A 94 33.57 -8.28 -114.82
CA GLU A 94 32.22 -8.04 -114.27
C GLU A 94 31.53 -9.34 -113.83
N PHE A 95 31.77 -10.45 -114.55
CA PHE A 95 31.29 -11.77 -114.12
C PHE A 95 31.96 -12.21 -112.82
N ILE A 96 33.29 -12.04 -112.73
CA ILE A 96 34.05 -12.32 -111.50
C ILE A 96 33.56 -11.41 -110.37
N GLN A 97 33.31 -10.13 -110.63
CA GLN A 97 32.79 -9.18 -109.64
C GLN A 97 31.40 -9.58 -109.15
N GLN A 98 30.46 -9.92 -110.04
CA GLN A 98 29.13 -10.39 -109.66
C GLN A 98 29.16 -11.70 -108.89
N LYS A 99 30.07 -12.63 -109.24
CA LYS A 99 30.28 -13.86 -108.46
C LYS A 99 30.84 -13.57 -107.07
N ARG A 100 31.76 -12.61 -106.94
CA ARG A 100 32.27 -12.13 -105.64
C ARG A 100 31.19 -11.47 -104.80
N GLU A 101 30.37 -10.60 -105.41
CA GLU A 101 29.24 -9.94 -104.74
C GLU A 101 28.18 -10.96 -104.29
N ALA A 102 27.86 -11.94 -105.13
CA ALA A 102 26.95 -13.03 -104.76
C ALA A 102 27.51 -13.86 -103.58
N TYR A 103 28.81 -14.18 -103.59
CA TYR A 103 29.42 -14.96 -102.50
C TYR A 103 29.54 -14.15 -101.20
N LEU A 104 29.85 -12.86 -101.29
CA LEU A 104 29.86 -11.96 -100.14
C LEU A 104 28.46 -11.80 -99.54
N MET A 105 27.44 -11.69 -100.39
CA MET A 105 26.05 -11.65 -99.95
C MET A 105 25.62 -12.96 -99.29
N GLN A 106 26.03 -14.11 -99.84
CA GLN A 106 25.79 -15.40 -99.22
C GLN A 106 26.44 -15.49 -97.83
N LEU A 107 27.70 -15.05 -97.70
CA LEU A 107 28.42 -15.04 -96.42
C LEU A 107 27.73 -14.12 -95.39
N ILE A 108 27.24 -12.95 -95.82
CA ILE A 108 26.46 -12.04 -94.96
C ILE A 108 25.12 -12.66 -94.56
N ILE A 109 24.41 -13.31 -95.49
CA ILE A 109 23.16 -14.02 -95.21
C ILE A 109 23.40 -15.15 -94.20
N ASP A 110 24.45 -15.94 -94.39
CA ASP A 110 24.78 -17.06 -93.49
C ASP A 110 25.19 -16.56 -92.10
N SER A 111 25.99 -15.49 -92.03
CA SER A 111 26.33 -14.79 -90.78
C SER A 111 25.09 -14.25 -90.08
N LYS A 112 24.18 -13.59 -90.80
CA LYS A 112 22.91 -13.09 -90.27
C LYS A 112 21.97 -14.21 -89.86
N ASN A 113 21.91 -15.32 -90.60
CA ASN A 113 21.13 -16.49 -90.24
C ASN A 113 21.67 -17.18 -88.97
N GLU A 114 23.00 -17.15 -88.75
CA GLU A 114 23.59 -17.60 -87.49
C GLU A 114 23.24 -16.66 -86.33
N GLU A 115 23.30 -15.34 -86.54
CA GLU A 115 22.90 -14.33 -85.55
C GLU A 115 21.41 -14.47 -85.18
N ILE A 116 20.53 -14.63 -86.17
CA ILE A 116 19.10 -14.88 -85.99
C ILE A 116 18.88 -16.15 -85.17
N ARG A 117 19.61 -17.25 -85.46
CA ARG A 117 19.51 -18.49 -84.68
C ARG A 117 19.92 -18.29 -83.22
N LYS A 118 20.99 -17.54 -82.95
CA LYS A 118 21.40 -17.20 -81.58
C LYS A 118 20.31 -16.40 -80.87
N ILE A 119 19.71 -15.41 -81.53
CA ILE A 119 18.61 -14.63 -80.96
C ILE A 119 17.41 -15.52 -80.63
N TYR A 120 17.01 -16.42 -81.54
CA TYR A 120 15.92 -17.37 -81.27
C TYR A 120 16.23 -18.31 -80.11
N GLN A 121 17.48 -18.78 -80.00
CA GLN A 121 17.89 -19.63 -78.89
C GLN A 121 17.81 -18.88 -77.56
N THR A 122 18.34 -17.65 -77.50
CA THR A 122 18.25 -16.78 -76.32
C THR A 122 16.79 -16.46 -75.97
N MET A 123 15.97 -16.17 -76.97
CA MET A 123 14.54 -15.90 -76.77
C MET A 123 13.83 -17.13 -76.19
N SER A 124 14.10 -18.32 -76.73
CA SER A 124 13.51 -19.57 -76.23
C SER A 124 13.97 -19.95 -74.83
N THR A 125 15.24 -19.68 -74.46
CA THR A 125 15.71 -19.89 -73.09
C THR A 125 15.06 -18.91 -72.12
N SER A 126 14.98 -17.62 -72.48
CA SER A 126 14.33 -16.61 -71.64
C SER A 126 12.83 -16.88 -71.50
N GLU A 127 12.14 -17.33 -72.55
CA GLU A 127 10.72 -17.71 -72.48
C GLU A 127 10.47 -18.83 -71.47
N LYS A 128 11.30 -19.88 -71.48
CA LYS A 128 11.22 -20.96 -70.47
C LYS A 128 11.48 -20.47 -69.05
N GLU A 129 12.46 -19.58 -68.86
CA GLU A 129 12.74 -18.97 -67.56
C GLU A 129 11.54 -18.15 -67.07
N TYR A 130 10.88 -17.40 -67.97
CA TYR A 130 9.66 -16.67 -67.62
C TYR A 130 8.53 -17.61 -67.21
N ASP A 131 8.28 -18.69 -67.96
CA ASP A 131 7.24 -19.68 -67.64
C ASP A 131 7.50 -20.34 -66.27
N GLU A 132 8.75 -20.69 -65.97
CA GLU A 132 9.14 -21.23 -64.66
C GLU A 132 8.91 -20.21 -63.54
N THR A 133 9.31 -18.95 -63.75
CA THR A 133 9.07 -17.91 -62.73
C THR A 133 7.59 -17.62 -62.55
N GLU A 134 6.78 -17.61 -63.60
CA GLU A 134 5.33 -17.43 -63.53
C GLU A 134 4.69 -18.59 -62.76
N ALA A 135 5.09 -19.83 -63.04
CA ALA A 135 4.64 -21.00 -62.28
C ALA A 135 4.97 -20.86 -60.78
N THR A 136 6.20 -20.47 -60.43
CA THR A 136 6.56 -20.27 -59.00
C THR A 136 5.77 -19.13 -58.35
N GLN A 137 5.49 -18.05 -59.07
CA GLN A 137 4.71 -16.92 -58.56
C GLN A 137 3.26 -17.30 -58.32
N THR A 138 2.65 -18.07 -59.22
CA THR A 138 1.28 -18.57 -59.04
C THR A 138 1.19 -19.52 -57.84
N ASP A 139 2.17 -20.42 -57.67
CA ASP A 139 2.29 -21.29 -56.49
C ASP A 139 2.45 -20.50 -55.18
N LEU A 140 3.27 -19.44 -55.17
CA LEU A 140 3.39 -18.58 -54.00
C LEU A 140 2.09 -17.82 -53.72
N ALA A 141 1.42 -17.30 -54.74
CA ALA A 141 0.14 -16.61 -54.59
C ALA A 141 -0.94 -17.53 -53.99
N THR A 142 -1.00 -18.80 -54.40
CA THR A 142 -1.94 -19.77 -53.82
C THR A 142 -1.60 -20.09 -52.37
N LYS A 143 -0.31 -20.26 -52.02
CA LYS A 143 0.15 -20.45 -50.63
C LYS A 143 -0.21 -19.26 -49.74
N TYR A 144 0.03 -18.03 -50.19
CA TYR A 144 -0.33 -16.83 -49.42
C TYR A 144 -1.85 -16.70 -49.22
N LYS A 145 -2.66 -17.00 -50.24
CA LYS A 145 -4.13 -17.04 -50.10
C LYS A 145 -4.58 -18.05 -49.04
N LEU A 146 -4.00 -19.25 -49.04
CA LEU A 146 -4.31 -20.29 -48.07
C LEU A 146 -3.95 -19.84 -46.64
N ILE A 147 -2.74 -19.31 -46.44
CA ILE A 147 -2.28 -18.83 -45.12
C ILE A 147 -3.13 -17.63 -44.65
N SER A 148 -3.48 -16.71 -45.54
CA SER A 148 -4.38 -15.58 -45.21
C SER A 148 -5.73 -16.08 -44.74
N SER A 149 -6.34 -17.01 -45.49
CA SER A 149 -7.62 -17.60 -45.12
C SER A 149 -7.55 -18.37 -43.79
N GLN A 150 -6.49 -19.13 -43.56
CA GLN A 150 -6.27 -19.81 -42.27
C GLN A 150 -6.10 -18.80 -41.12
N SER A 151 -5.35 -17.73 -41.33
CA SER A 151 -5.12 -16.69 -40.33
C SER A 151 -6.40 -15.92 -39.99
N GLU A 152 -7.18 -15.55 -41.00
CA GLU A 152 -8.50 -14.92 -40.83
C GLU A 152 -9.45 -15.82 -40.04
N ASN A 153 -9.50 -17.11 -40.37
CA ASN A 153 -10.32 -18.09 -39.65
C ASN A 153 -9.87 -18.27 -38.18
N MET A 154 -8.57 -18.28 -37.92
CA MET A 154 -8.03 -18.33 -36.56
C MET A 154 -8.42 -17.07 -35.77
N VAL A 155 -8.24 -15.88 -36.34
CA VAL A 155 -8.62 -14.62 -35.70
C VAL A 155 -10.13 -14.58 -35.42
N ALA A 156 -10.97 -15.01 -36.36
CA ALA A 156 -12.42 -15.07 -36.18
C ALA A 156 -12.83 -16.00 -35.03
N ARG A 157 -12.21 -17.18 -34.91
CA ARG A 157 -12.44 -18.11 -33.79
C ARG A 157 -12.03 -17.49 -32.45
N GLN A 158 -10.86 -16.85 -32.41
CA GLN A 158 -10.40 -16.20 -31.19
C GLN A 158 -11.33 -15.05 -30.78
N ARG A 159 -11.78 -14.22 -31.73
CA ARG A 159 -12.77 -13.16 -31.47
C ARG A 159 -14.04 -13.72 -30.84
N LYS A 160 -14.62 -14.77 -31.43
CA LYS A 160 -15.82 -15.42 -30.89
C LYS A 160 -15.61 -15.95 -29.47
N ASN A 161 -14.45 -16.56 -29.19
CA ASN A 161 -14.12 -17.03 -27.84
C ASN A 161 -13.99 -15.88 -26.85
N THR A 162 -13.34 -14.78 -27.24
CA THR A 162 -13.21 -13.59 -26.39
C THR A 162 -14.55 -12.90 -26.14
N GLU A 163 -15.42 -12.82 -27.14
CA GLU A 163 -16.77 -12.27 -27.02
C GLU A 163 -17.64 -13.11 -26.09
N TYR A 164 -17.55 -14.45 -26.19
CA TYR A 164 -18.25 -15.37 -25.30
C TYR A 164 -17.76 -15.20 -23.84
N ALA A 165 -16.45 -15.18 -23.62
CA ALA A 165 -15.87 -14.97 -22.29
C ALA A 165 -16.27 -13.61 -21.70
N ASN A 166 -16.26 -12.55 -22.52
CA ASN A 166 -16.67 -11.21 -22.09
C ASN A 166 -18.17 -11.16 -21.76
N SER A 167 -19.03 -11.76 -22.59
CA SER A 167 -20.46 -11.85 -22.32
C SER A 167 -20.76 -12.57 -21.01
N HIS A 168 -20.08 -13.70 -20.77
CA HIS A 168 -20.22 -14.44 -19.52
C HIS A 168 -19.75 -13.64 -18.30
N ARG A 169 -18.61 -12.94 -18.42
CA ARG A 169 -18.12 -12.04 -17.37
C ARG A 169 -19.12 -10.92 -17.06
N VAL A 170 -19.72 -10.31 -18.08
CA VAL A 170 -20.73 -9.26 -17.92
C VAL A 170 -21.98 -9.82 -17.22
N GLU A 171 -22.44 -11.01 -17.59
CA GLU A 171 -23.58 -11.66 -16.94
C GLU A 171 -23.32 -11.95 -15.45
N LEU A 172 -22.15 -12.52 -15.12
CA LEU A 172 -21.74 -12.75 -13.74
C LEU A 172 -21.62 -11.44 -12.95
N THR A 173 -21.08 -10.38 -13.56
CA THR A 173 -21.00 -9.06 -12.94
C THR A 173 -22.39 -8.49 -12.65
N LYS A 174 -23.36 -8.69 -13.55
CA LYS A 174 -24.75 -8.28 -13.33
C LYS A 174 -25.38 -9.03 -12.16
N LYS A 175 -25.18 -10.35 -12.09
CA LYS A 175 -25.64 -11.19 -10.97
C LYS A 175 -25.00 -10.75 -9.65
N LEU A 176 -23.70 -10.47 -9.65
CA LEU A 176 -22.97 -9.98 -8.49
C LEU A 176 -23.54 -8.64 -8.01
N LYS A 177 -23.73 -7.67 -8.91
CA LYS A 177 -24.33 -6.37 -8.56
C LYS A 177 -25.74 -6.51 -7.99
N HIS A 178 -26.54 -7.41 -8.55
CA HIS A 178 -27.88 -7.70 -8.01
C HIS A 178 -27.79 -8.26 -6.59
N LYS A 179 -26.90 -9.22 -6.32
CA LYS A 179 -26.68 -9.73 -4.96
C LYS A 179 -26.12 -8.71 -4.00
N GLN A 180 -25.24 -7.81 -4.46
CA GLN A 180 -24.78 -6.69 -3.65
C GLN A 180 -25.94 -5.77 -3.25
N HIS A 181 -26.84 -5.47 -4.19
CA HIS A 181 -28.04 -4.69 -3.91
C HIS A 181 -28.96 -5.38 -2.91
N ASP A 182 -29.22 -6.69 -3.08
CA ASP A 182 -30.02 -7.49 -2.14
C ASP A 182 -29.41 -7.45 -0.73
N ILE A 183 -28.08 -7.58 -0.61
CA ILE A 183 -27.37 -7.50 0.66
C ILE A 183 -27.55 -6.12 1.30
N SER A 184 -27.39 -5.03 0.54
CA SER A 184 -27.58 -3.68 1.08
C SER A 184 -29.03 -3.42 1.52
N ALA A 185 -30.02 -3.97 0.81
CA ALA A 185 -31.42 -3.89 1.21
C ALA A 185 -31.68 -4.62 2.54
N ILE A 186 -31.18 -5.86 2.68
CA ILE A 186 -31.29 -6.64 3.92
C ILE A 186 -30.56 -5.94 5.07
N GLN A 187 -29.37 -5.38 4.83
CA GLN A 187 -28.63 -4.63 5.85
C GLN A 187 -29.42 -3.42 6.33
N SER A 188 -30.06 -2.67 5.42
CA SER A 188 -30.92 -1.55 5.81
C SER A 188 -32.13 -2.01 6.64
N GLU A 189 -32.70 -3.16 6.33
CA GLU A 189 -33.80 -3.74 7.12
C GLU A 189 -33.33 -4.19 8.50
N ILE A 190 -32.15 -4.82 8.59
CA ILE A 190 -31.53 -5.19 9.87
C ILE A 190 -31.32 -3.96 10.74
N SER A 191 -30.71 -2.89 10.21
CA SER A 191 -30.49 -1.66 10.99
C SER A 191 -31.79 -1.05 11.50
N LYS A 192 -32.86 -1.02 10.69
CA LYS A 192 -34.18 -0.55 11.15
C LYS A 192 -34.75 -1.43 12.27
N ASN A 193 -34.58 -2.75 12.16
CA ASN A 193 -35.06 -3.68 13.18
C ASN A 193 -34.22 -3.58 14.47
N GLU A 194 -32.92 -3.31 14.37
CA GLU A 194 -32.05 -3.06 15.51
C GLU A 194 -32.44 -1.77 16.24
N GLU A 195 -32.68 -0.68 15.50
CA GLU A 195 -33.20 0.57 16.07
C GLU A 195 -34.55 0.37 16.76
N LEU A 196 -35.46 -0.39 16.14
CA LEU A 196 -36.75 -0.71 16.73
C LEU A 196 -36.62 -1.57 17.99
N LEU A 197 -35.70 -2.53 17.98
CA LEU A 197 -35.40 -3.36 19.15
C LEU A 197 -34.86 -2.52 20.30
N GLU A 198 -33.95 -1.59 20.03
CA GLU A 198 -33.42 -0.66 21.02
C GLU A 198 -34.54 0.20 21.63
N GLN A 199 -35.45 0.72 20.80
CA GLN A 199 -36.63 1.45 21.29
C GLN A 199 -37.52 0.58 22.20
N TYR A 200 -37.77 -0.68 21.82
CA TYR A 200 -38.54 -1.60 22.65
C TYR A 200 -37.83 -2.00 23.93
N GLN A 201 -36.49 -2.11 23.93
CA GLN A 201 -35.70 -2.36 25.14
C GLN A 201 -35.77 -1.18 26.09
N LEU A 202 -35.55 0.05 25.60
CA LEU A 202 -35.68 1.27 26.39
C LEU A 202 -37.09 1.40 26.99
N TYR A 203 -38.11 1.09 26.20
CA TYR A 203 -39.49 1.07 26.68
C TYR A 203 -39.73 -0.03 27.73
N ASN A 204 -39.16 -1.22 27.56
CA ASN A 204 -39.25 -2.30 28.55
C ASN A 204 -38.56 -1.93 29.86
N ASP A 205 -37.36 -1.35 29.79
CA ASP A 205 -36.61 -0.87 30.96
C ASP A 205 -37.40 0.20 31.70
N PHE A 206 -37.95 1.18 30.99
CA PHE A 206 -38.86 2.18 31.55
C PHE A 206 -40.03 1.51 32.28
N LEU A 207 -40.72 0.56 31.65
CA LEU A 207 -41.84 -0.14 32.30
C LEU A 207 -41.40 -0.98 33.50
N ASN A 208 -40.17 -1.51 33.53
CA ASN A 208 -39.66 -2.24 34.68
C ASN A 208 -39.43 -1.32 35.89
N ASP A 209 -39.10 -0.04 35.69
CA ASP A 209 -38.92 0.92 36.77
C ASP A 209 -40.23 1.25 37.50
N PHE A 210 -41.34 1.33 36.77
CA PHE A 210 -42.67 1.62 37.34
C PHE A 210 -43.37 0.38 37.91
N LYS A 211 -42.75 -0.80 37.79
CA LYS A 211 -43.31 -2.06 38.25
C LYS A 211 -42.87 -2.40 39.69
N PRO A 212 -43.79 -2.88 40.55
CA PRO A 212 -43.44 -3.50 41.82
C PRO A 212 -42.63 -4.79 41.62
N LYS A 213 -41.56 -4.98 42.40
CA LYS A 213 -40.60 -6.11 42.26
C LYS A 213 -41.22 -7.52 42.28
N ASP A 214 -42.44 -7.67 42.80
CA ASP A 214 -43.07 -8.96 43.07
C ASP A 214 -43.90 -9.52 41.89
N ARG A 215 -44.11 -8.77 40.80
CA ARG A 215 -44.93 -9.24 39.66
C ARG A 215 -44.22 -9.21 38.32
N PRO A 216 -44.33 -10.23 37.46
CA PRO A 216 -43.86 -10.19 36.08
C PRO A 216 -44.51 -9.05 35.26
N ILE A 217 -43.75 -8.49 34.30
CA ILE A 217 -44.19 -7.31 33.52
C ILE A 217 -45.34 -7.66 32.58
N GLU A 218 -45.36 -8.91 32.11
CA GLU A 218 -46.31 -9.47 31.14
C GLU A 218 -47.76 -9.49 31.63
N TYR A 219 -47.99 -9.33 32.94
CA TYR A 219 -49.33 -9.40 33.57
C TYR A 219 -49.63 -8.20 34.47
N TYR A 220 -48.76 -7.18 34.48
CA TYR A 220 -48.94 -6.00 35.32
C TYR A 220 -49.65 -4.89 34.54
N TYR A 221 -49.14 -4.58 33.36
CA TYR A 221 -49.70 -3.58 32.45
C TYR A 221 -50.72 -4.21 31.48
N ASP A 222 -51.84 -4.69 32.02
CA ASP A 222 -52.96 -5.17 31.18
C ASP A 222 -53.74 -4.02 30.53
N ASP A 223 -53.67 -2.83 31.14
CA ASP A 223 -54.38 -1.62 30.72
C ASP A 223 -53.47 -0.39 30.90
N THR A 224 -53.44 0.50 29.90
CA THR A 224 -52.60 1.71 29.88
C THR A 224 -52.95 2.63 31.05
N SER A 225 -54.20 2.61 31.53
CA SER A 225 -54.64 3.38 32.70
C SER A 225 -53.83 3.08 33.96
N LYS A 226 -53.36 1.83 34.15
CA LYS A 226 -52.57 1.45 35.34
C LYS A 226 -51.20 2.15 35.38
N LEU A 227 -50.58 2.36 34.21
CA LEU A 227 -49.33 3.11 34.13
C LEU A 227 -49.57 4.59 34.42
N MET A 228 -50.64 5.16 33.87
CA MET A 228 -51.01 6.55 34.11
C MET A 228 -51.32 6.79 35.60
N ASP A 229 -52.02 5.87 36.26
CA ASP A 229 -52.31 5.96 37.69
C ASP A 229 -51.03 5.93 38.56
N GLU A 230 -50.03 5.11 38.19
CA GLU A 230 -48.73 5.09 38.88
C GLU A 230 -47.93 6.36 38.60
N ILE A 231 -47.93 6.89 37.37
CA ILE A 231 -47.31 8.19 37.06
C ILE A 231 -47.98 9.30 37.88
N ASP A 232 -49.31 9.38 37.91
CA ASP A 232 -50.06 10.34 38.72
C ASP A 232 -49.73 10.24 40.22
N LYS A 233 -49.48 9.02 40.71
CA LYS A 233 -49.06 8.78 42.09
C LYS A 233 -47.65 9.30 42.35
N TYR A 234 -46.69 9.05 41.45
CA TYR A 234 -45.36 9.63 41.55
C TYR A 234 -45.38 11.16 41.43
N GLU A 235 -46.22 11.72 40.56
CA GLU A 235 -46.41 13.17 40.44
C GLU A 235 -46.95 13.78 41.73
N LYS A 236 -47.98 13.16 42.33
CA LYS A 236 -48.53 13.60 43.63
C LYS A 236 -47.49 13.51 44.75
N GLN A 237 -46.67 12.44 44.77
CA GLN A 237 -45.58 12.30 45.74
C GLN A 237 -44.50 13.37 45.55
N ASN A 238 -44.10 13.63 44.32
CA ASN A 238 -43.13 14.68 44.00
C ASN A 238 -43.68 16.06 44.36
N LEU A 239 -44.94 16.35 44.06
CA LEU A 239 -45.59 17.59 44.43
C LEU A 239 -45.68 17.75 45.95
N PHE A 240 -46.01 16.68 46.67
CA PHE A 240 -46.00 16.68 48.13
C PHE A 240 -44.60 16.93 48.69
N LEU A 241 -43.56 16.31 48.13
CA LEU A 241 -42.18 16.53 48.56
C LEU A 241 -41.73 17.98 48.31
N ILE A 242 -42.12 18.56 47.18
CA ILE A 242 -41.85 19.96 46.86
C ILE A 242 -42.55 20.89 47.87
N ASP A 243 -43.82 20.63 48.19
CA ASP A 243 -44.57 21.40 49.19
C ASP A 243 -43.92 21.29 50.58
N GLN A 244 -43.53 20.08 51.00
CA GLN A 244 -42.79 19.88 52.25
C GLN A 244 -41.46 20.61 52.28
N TYR A 245 -40.70 20.57 51.18
CA TYR A 245 -39.45 21.29 51.05
C TYR A 245 -39.65 22.81 51.17
N GLN A 246 -40.67 23.35 50.50
CA GLN A 246 -41.02 24.77 50.58
C GLN A 246 -41.47 25.17 51.99
N ASN A 247 -42.28 24.33 52.65
CA ASN A 247 -42.72 24.59 54.02
C ASN A 247 -41.55 24.58 55.01
N LEU A 248 -40.62 23.63 54.87
CA LEU A 248 -39.41 23.58 55.69
C LEU A 248 -38.51 24.81 55.43
N GLN A 249 -38.36 25.21 54.17
CA GLN A 249 -37.61 26.41 53.80
C GLN A 249 -38.21 27.67 54.43
N ASN A 250 -39.54 27.83 54.32
CA ASN A 250 -40.26 28.95 54.94
C ASN A 250 -40.12 28.95 56.47
N GLN A 251 -40.09 27.78 57.10
CA GLN A 251 -39.85 27.67 58.54
C GLN A 251 -38.42 28.09 58.90
N LEU A 252 -37.43 27.63 58.13
CA LEU A 252 -36.04 27.99 58.32
C LEU A 252 -35.81 29.49 58.15
N ASP A 253 -36.44 30.11 57.15
CA ASP A 253 -36.34 31.55 56.92
C ASP A 253 -36.96 32.36 58.06
N LYS A 254 -38.08 31.88 58.64
CA LYS A 254 -38.67 32.48 59.84
C LYS A 254 -37.75 32.34 61.06
N ASP A 255 -37.19 31.16 61.28
CA ASP A 255 -36.27 30.92 62.39
C ASP A 255 -35.00 31.77 62.24
N ASN A 256 -34.45 31.86 61.03
CA ASN A 256 -33.33 32.75 60.72
C ASN A 256 -33.65 34.22 60.98
N ALA A 257 -34.85 34.70 60.62
CA ALA A 257 -35.29 36.05 60.93
C ALA A 257 -35.42 36.28 62.45
N ASN A 258 -35.94 35.30 63.19
CA ASN A 258 -36.04 35.34 64.64
C ASN A 258 -34.66 35.36 65.31
N TYR A 259 -33.73 34.52 64.85
CA TYR A 259 -32.34 34.53 65.32
C TYR A 259 -31.65 35.85 64.99
N ALA A 260 -31.85 36.41 63.79
CA ALA A 260 -31.30 37.71 63.42
C ALA A 260 -31.83 38.84 64.32
N ALA A 261 -33.12 38.82 64.67
CA ALA A 261 -33.71 39.76 65.62
C ALA A 261 -33.14 39.56 67.04
N SER A 262 -33.04 38.32 67.53
CA SER A 262 -32.46 38.02 68.84
C SER A 262 -30.98 38.40 68.93
N ILE A 263 -30.19 38.15 67.88
CA ILE A 263 -28.80 38.60 67.79
C ILE A 263 -28.75 40.12 67.87
N ARG A 264 -29.63 40.84 67.17
CA ARG A 264 -29.69 42.30 67.23
C ARG A 264 -30.00 42.82 68.64
N ASP A 265 -30.96 42.22 69.32
CA ASP A 265 -31.34 42.60 70.69
C ASP A 265 -30.21 42.32 71.69
N VAL A 266 -29.56 41.16 71.57
CA VAL A 266 -28.40 40.79 72.40
C VAL A 266 -27.22 41.70 72.12
N SER A 267 -26.90 41.97 70.86
CA SER A 267 -25.83 42.91 70.49
C SER A 267 -26.10 44.31 71.06
N GLN A 268 -27.35 44.79 70.97
CA GLN A 268 -27.71 46.07 71.58
C GLN A 268 -27.55 46.06 73.10
N ALA A 269 -27.91 44.96 73.77
CA ALA A 269 -27.70 44.81 75.21
C ALA A 269 -26.21 44.76 75.58
N VAL A 270 -25.39 44.08 74.77
CA VAL A 270 -23.92 44.05 74.91
C VAL A 270 -23.35 45.45 74.73
N ASP A 271 -23.72 46.20 73.69
CA ASP A 271 -23.26 47.58 73.47
C ASP A 271 -23.61 48.49 74.65
N ILE A 272 -24.81 48.32 75.23
CA ILE A 272 -25.22 49.06 76.43
C ILE A 272 -24.35 48.67 77.62
N LEU A 273 -24.12 47.38 77.85
CA LEU A 273 -23.27 46.89 78.95
C LEU A 273 -21.81 47.29 78.77
N GLU A 274 -21.25 47.23 77.56
CA GLU A 274 -19.92 47.73 77.23
C GLU A 274 -19.84 49.23 77.52
N SER A 275 -20.83 50.02 77.08
CA SER A 275 -20.86 51.45 77.39
C SER A 275 -20.99 51.73 78.90
N GLN A 276 -21.61 50.83 79.68
CA GLN A 276 -21.67 50.90 81.13
C GLN A 276 -20.35 50.49 81.77
N ILE A 277 -19.70 49.43 81.29
CA ILE A 277 -18.39 48.96 81.74
C ILE A 277 -17.32 50.03 81.48
N ASP A 278 -17.33 50.65 80.30
CA ASP A 278 -16.44 51.76 79.94
C ASP A 278 -16.64 52.97 80.85
N ARG A 279 -17.89 53.23 81.29
CA ARG A 279 -18.19 54.27 82.28
C ARG A 279 -17.83 53.87 83.71
N SER A 280 -17.77 52.57 84.01
CA SER A 280 -17.58 52.02 85.36
C SER A 280 -16.13 51.62 85.67
N ASN A 281 -15.25 51.55 84.68
CA ASN A 281 -13.86 51.17 84.85
C ASN A 281 -12.91 52.38 84.84
N PRO A 282 -12.46 52.90 86.00
CA PRO A 282 -11.12 53.43 86.10
C PRO A 282 -10.13 52.25 86.24
N LEU A 283 -9.31 52.02 85.21
CA LEU A 283 -8.13 51.13 85.16
C LEU A 283 -8.02 50.05 86.26
N ILE A 284 -8.37 48.79 85.97
CA ILE A 284 -7.86 47.64 86.74
C ILE A 284 -7.44 46.49 85.80
N ASP A 285 -6.18 46.14 85.97
CA ASP A 285 -5.29 45.20 85.29
C ASP A 285 -5.61 43.73 85.64
N PHE A 286 -5.68 42.80 84.67
CA PHE A 286 -5.77 41.36 84.96
C PHE A 286 -5.12 40.44 83.89
N GLN A 287 -3.80 40.51 83.77
CA GLN A 287 -2.91 39.61 83.00
C GLN A 287 -2.65 38.24 83.69
N LYS A 288 -3.68 37.42 83.94
CA LYS A 288 -3.45 36.09 84.58
C LYS A 288 -4.10 34.87 83.93
N SER A 289 -4.77 34.99 82.79
CA SER A 289 -5.44 33.86 82.11
C SER A 289 -4.78 33.35 80.82
N GLU A 290 -3.82 34.07 80.22
CA GLU A 290 -3.27 33.71 78.90
C GLU A 290 -2.30 32.50 78.90
N GLN A 291 -1.64 32.21 80.01
CA GLN A 291 -0.51 31.26 80.00
C GLN A 291 -0.88 29.78 79.86
N ASN A 292 -2.13 29.39 80.14
CA ASN A 292 -2.54 27.98 79.99
C ASN A 292 -3.04 27.62 78.57
N LEU A 293 -3.51 28.60 77.78
CA LEU A 293 -3.98 28.36 76.41
C LEU A 293 -2.83 28.23 75.39
N GLN A 294 -1.74 29.00 75.58
CA GLN A 294 -0.58 28.98 74.66
C GLN A 294 0.15 27.62 74.64
N ASN A 295 0.16 26.88 75.76
CA ASN A 295 0.88 25.61 75.84
C ASN A 295 0.17 24.47 75.09
N GLN A 296 -1.16 24.49 74.96
CA GLN A 296 -1.89 23.50 74.15
C GLN A 296 -1.83 23.83 72.65
N LEU A 297 -1.93 25.12 72.28
CA LEU A 297 -1.85 25.57 70.89
C LEU A 297 -0.47 25.27 70.26
N GLY A 298 0.62 25.48 71.00
CA GLY A 298 1.98 25.20 70.49
C GLY A 298 2.24 23.73 70.16
N THR A 299 1.60 22.78 70.84
CA THR A 299 1.73 21.34 70.51
C THR A 299 1.03 21.00 69.20
N ILE A 300 -0.15 21.57 68.96
CA ILE A 300 -0.92 21.39 67.72
C ILE A 300 -0.19 22.03 66.54
N ASP A 301 0.35 23.24 66.72
CA ASP A 301 1.12 23.93 65.68
C ASP A 301 2.40 23.16 65.31
N SER A 302 3.06 22.52 66.28
CA SER A 302 4.24 21.68 65.99
C SER A 302 3.90 20.46 65.14
N GLU A 303 2.74 19.83 65.37
CA GLU A 303 2.31 18.65 64.61
C GLU A 303 1.79 19.03 63.21
N ILE A 304 1.08 20.17 63.08
CA ILE A 304 0.66 20.72 61.78
C ILE A 304 1.88 21.02 60.90
N ASN A 305 2.94 21.58 61.48
CA ASN A 305 4.18 21.85 60.75
C ASN A 305 4.90 20.56 60.34
N ARG A 306 4.92 19.53 61.19
CA ARG A 306 5.48 18.21 60.85
C ARG A 306 4.74 17.56 59.67
N LEU A 307 3.42 17.55 59.72
CA LEU A 307 2.58 17.00 58.64
C LEU A 307 2.76 17.79 57.35
N SER A 308 2.80 19.12 57.43
CA SER A 308 3.05 19.99 56.27
C SER A 308 4.39 19.69 55.59
N ASN A 309 5.44 19.38 56.37
CA ASN A 309 6.75 19.00 55.82
C ASN A 309 6.74 17.61 55.16
N LEU A 310 6.01 16.63 55.71
CA LEU A 310 5.85 15.32 55.10
C LEU A 310 5.12 15.41 53.75
N VAL A 311 4.03 16.17 53.69
CA VAL A 311 3.29 16.42 52.45
C VAL A 311 4.18 17.11 51.42
N ARG A 312 4.98 18.10 51.85
CA ARG A 312 5.94 18.79 50.98
C ARG A 312 6.97 17.84 50.37
N ASN A 313 7.54 16.95 51.18
CA ASN A 313 8.51 15.95 50.72
C ASN A 313 7.90 14.95 49.72
N MET A 314 6.65 14.52 49.97
CA MET A 314 5.93 13.65 49.03
C MET A 314 5.70 14.37 47.70
N TYR A 315 5.19 15.61 47.74
CA TYR A 315 4.92 16.41 46.55
C TYR A 315 6.18 16.67 45.72
N LEU A 316 7.30 17.03 46.37
CA LEU A 316 8.60 17.19 45.71
C LEU A 316 9.07 15.90 45.02
N ARG A 317 8.84 14.74 45.63
CA ARG A 317 9.21 13.44 45.04
C ARG A 317 8.40 13.10 43.79
N LEU A 318 7.13 13.48 43.79
CA LEU A 318 6.19 13.18 42.70
C LEU A 318 6.38 14.16 41.52
N TYR A 319 6.41 15.47 41.77
CA TYR A 319 6.33 16.48 40.72
C TYR A 319 7.65 17.20 40.43
N ARG A 320 8.68 17.07 41.28
CA ARG A 320 9.99 17.74 41.13
C ARG A 320 9.92 19.27 40.93
N GLU A 321 8.81 19.89 41.34
CA GLU A 321 8.59 21.33 41.33
C GLU A 321 8.64 21.88 42.75
N ASP A 322 9.23 23.07 42.93
CA ASP A 322 9.25 23.74 44.23
C ASP A 322 7.84 24.17 44.65
N PRO A 323 7.28 23.60 45.72
CA PRO A 323 5.90 23.88 46.10
C PRO A 323 5.79 25.26 46.75
N LYS A 324 5.17 26.19 46.02
CA LYS A 324 4.68 27.49 46.55
C LYS A 324 3.29 27.38 47.17
N LEU A 325 2.65 26.20 47.08
CA LEU A 325 1.26 25.96 47.51
C LEU A 325 1.18 25.44 48.95
N ASN A 326 0.05 25.72 49.60
CA ASN A 326 -0.26 25.23 50.96
C ASN A 326 -0.44 23.69 50.95
N ALA A 327 -0.16 23.03 52.09
CA ALA A 327 -0.23 21.57 52.25
C ALA A 327 -1.58 20.97 51.83
N MET A 328 -2.69 21.67 52.09
CA MET A 328 -4.01 21.25 51.63
C MET A 328 -4.13 21.20 50.10
N HIS A 329 -3.63 22.22 49.41
CA HIS A 329 -3.69 22.28 47.95
C HIS A 329 -2.73 21.28 47.30
N MET A 330 -1.59 20.99 47.94
CA MET A 330 -0.69 19.91 47.51
C MET A 330 -1.39 18.54 47.57
N LEU A 331 -2.12 18.27 48.67
CA LEU A 331 -2.90 17.04 48.81
C LEU A 331 -4.05 16.98 47.81
N GLN A 332 -4.79 18.07 47.63
CA GLN A 332 -5.90 18.12 46.68
C GLN A 332 -5.45 17.86 45.24
N LYS A 333 -4.30 18.41 44.83
CA LYS A 333 -3.75 18.13 43.49
C LYS A 333 -3.32 16.67 43.33
N VAL A 334 -2.67 16.10 44.35
CA VAL A 334 -2.31 14.67 44.36
C VAL A 334 -3.57 13.81 44.27
N ASP A 335 -4.63 14.17 45.00
CA ASP A 335 -5.88 13.44 45.02
C ASP A 335 -6.60 13.50 43.67
N SER A 336 -6.71 14.69 43.07
CA SER A 336 -7.28 14.84 41.72
C SER A 336 -6.48 14.09 40.65
N ASP A 337 -5.14 14.08 40.74
CA ASP A 337 -4.30 13.30 39.80
C ASP A 337 -4.46 11.79 40.03
N LEU A 338 -4.63 11.34 41.28
CA LEU A 338 -4.92 9.95 41.60
C LEU A 338 -6.30 9.53 41.11
N GLU A 339 -7.32 10.36 41.32
CA GLU A 339 -8.67 10.14 40.78
C GLU A 339 -8.64 10.05 39.26
N LEU A 340 -7.92 10.96 38.58
CA LEU A 340 -7.74 10.89 37.13
C LEU A 340 -7.07 9.58 36.70
N MET A 341 -6.03 9.13 37.41
CA MET A 341 -5.39 7.84 37.14
C MET A 341 -6.31 6.65 37.41
N TYR A 342 -7.15 6.72 38.45
CA TYR A 342 -8.13 5.67 38.73
C TYR A 342 -9.20 5.61 37.65
N SER A 343 -9.78 6.74 37.23
CA SER A 343 -10.75 6.78 36.12
C SER A 343 -10.12 6.26 34.82
N GLN A 344 -8.89 6.68 34.51
CA GLN A 344 -8.16 6.14 33.35
C GLN A 344 -7.89 4.64 33.49
N SER A 345 -7.69 4.13 34.71
CA SER A 345 -7.49 2.70 34.96
C SER A 345 -8.77 1.88 34.82
N GLU A 346 -9.94 2.47 35.06
CA GLU A 346 -11.23 1.82 34.85
C GLU A 346 -11.52 1.61 33.35
N ASP A 347 -11.07 2.54 32.51
CA ASP A 347 -11.15 2.46 31.04
C ASP A 347 -10.11 1.49 30.42
N LEU A 348 -9.11 1.04 31.19
CA LEU A 348 -8.12 0.09 30.68
C LEU A 348 -8.77 -1.28 30.47
N ASN A 349 -8.67 -1.78 29.23
CA ASN A 349 -9.16 -3.10 28.86
C ASN A 349 -8.59 -4.18 29.81
N ARG A 350 -9.47 -4.75 30.63
CA ARG A 350 -9.15 -5.76 31.65
C ARG A 350 -8.36 -6.94 31.09
N LYS A 351 -8.57 -7.29 29.82
CA LYS A 351 -7.81 -8.37 29.14
C LYS A 351 -6.34 -7.98 28.95
N TYR A 352 -6.07 -6.78 28.46
CA TYR A 352 -4.71 -6.27 28.29
C TYR A 352 -3.98 -6.12 29.63
N TYR A 353 -4.68 -5.67 30.68
CA TYR A 353 -4.12 -5.60 32.04
C TYR A 353 -3.70 -6.97 32.57
N ASN A 354 -4.59 -7.97 32.49
CA ASN A 354 -4.31 -9.33 32.94
C ASN A 354 -3.15 -9.97 32.16
N ASP A 355 -3.10 -9.75 30.84
CA ASP A 355 -2.00 -10.23 29.99
C ASP A 355 -0.66 -9.59 30.37
N LYS A 356 -0.66 -8.28 30.67
CA LYS A 356 0.54 -7.57 31.10
C LYS A 356 1.00 -8.00 32.49
N GLN A 357 0.08 -8.23 33.41
CA GLN A 357 0.36 -8.74 34.75
C GLN A 357 0.97 -10.15 34.67
N ALA A 358 0.40 -11.03 33.84
CA ALA A 358 0.95 -12.36 33.60
C ALA A 358 2.37 -12.30 32.99
N GLN A 359 2.65 -11.34 32.10
CA GLN A 359 4.00 -11.13 31.55
C GLN A 359 5.00 -10.67 32.61
N LEU A 360 4.63 -9.74 33.49
CA LEU A 360 5.50 -9.28 34.57
C LEU A 360 5.76 -10.40 35.59
N GLU A 361 4.73 -11.17 35.94
CA GLU A 361 4.86 -12.31 36.84
C GLU A 361 5.71 -13.43 36.23
N LYS A 362 5.58 -13.67 34.91
CA LYS A 362 6.48 -14.57 34.16
C LYS A 362 7.93 -14.09 34.25
N LYS A 363 8.19 -12.80 33.99
CA LYS A 363 9.55 -12.22 34.11
C LYS A 363 10.12 -12.36 35.52
N ARG A 364 9.34 -12.11 36.57
CA ARG A 364 9.78 -12.29 37.96
C ARG A 364 10.13 -13.74 38.26
N ARG A 365 9.31 -14.70 37.80
CA ARG A 365 9.57 -16.13 37.96
C ARG A 365 10.82 -16.57 37.21
N ASP A 366 11.03 -16.09 35.99
CA ASP A 366 12.21 -16.43 35.20
C ASP A 366 13.48 -15.82 35.80
N GLN A 367 13.42 -14.58 36.32
CA GLN A 367 14.52 -13.97 37.07
C GLN A 367 14.88 -14.78 38.33
N GLN A 368 13.87 -15.19 39.12
CA GLN A 368 14.09 -16.03 40.30
C GLN A 368 14.70 -17.39 39.94
N ARG A 369 14.27 -18.00 38.83
CA ARG A 369 14.86 -19.26 38.34
C ARG A 369 16.32 -19.09 37.92
N ILE A 370 16.64 -18.01 37.19
CA ILE A 370 18.01 -17.72 36.77
C ILE A 370 18.90 -17.49 37.99
N GLU A 371 18.43 -16.72 38.97
CA GLU A 371 19.17 -16.44 40.20
C GLU A 371 19.41 -17.70 41.04
N GLN A 372 18.39 -18.57 41.17
CA GLN A 372 18.53 -19.88 41.80
C GLN A 372 19.50 -20.79 41.05
N GLN A 373 19.44 -20.86 39.71
CA GLN A 373 20.40 -21.62 38.93
C GLN A 373 21.82 -21.11 39.09
N LYS A 374 22.00 -19.78 39.13
CA LYS A 374 23.30 -19.14 39.35
C LYS A 374 23.85 -19.44 40.75
N GLU A 375 23.00 -19.44 41.78
CA GLU A 375 23.36 -19.84 43.14
C GLU A 375 23.81 -21.31 43.20
N ILE A 376 23.04 -22.22 42.57
CA ILE A 376 23.39 -23.64 42.49
C ILE A 376 24.72 -23.83 41.74
N GLN A 377 24.93 -23.12 40.63
CA GLN A 377 26.19 -23.17 39.88
C GLN A 377 27.37 -22.65 40.70
N ARG A 378 27.20 -21.55 41.44
CA ARG A 378 28.23 -21.03 42.34
C ARG A 378 28.60 -22.06 43.41
N GLN A 379 27.61 -22.66 44.06
CA GLN A 379 27.86 -23.70 45.06
C GLN A 379 28.52 -24.95 44.47
N ALA A 380 28.15 -25.34 43.24
CA ALA A 380 28.82 -26.43 42.53
C ALA A 380 30.27 -26.09 42.16
N GLN A 381 30.53 -24.85 41.77
CA GLN A 381 31.87 -24.35 41.48
C GLN A 381 32.74 -24.30 42.75
N GLU A 382 32.22 -23.79 43.87
CA GLU A 382 32.91 -23.80 45.17
C GLU A 382 33.24 -25.24 45.61
N LYS A 383 32.31 -26.19 45.45
CA LYS A 383 32.56 -27.61 45.71
C LYS A 383 33.66 -28.18 44.81
N LYS A 384 33.64 -27.84 43.52
CA LYS A 384 34.66 -28.27 42.54
C LYS A 384 36.03 -27.69 42.87
N GLU A 385 36.11 -26.40 43.19
CA GLU A 385 37.34 -25.73 43.62
C GLU A 385 37.88 -26.32 44.92
N ALA A 386 37.02 -26.60 45.91
CA ALA A 386 37.40 -27.29 47.13
C ALA A 386 37.91 -28.72 46.89
N ALA A 387 37.38 -29.43 45.89
CA ALA A 387 37.87 -30.75 45.49
C ALA A 387 39.23 -30.65 44.78
N LEU A 388 39.41 -29.69 43.89
CA LEU A 388 40.70 -29.39 43.24
C LEU A 388 41.75 -28.97 44.28
N ALA A 389 41.41 -28.11 45.24
CA ALA A 389 42.30 -27.72 46.32
C ALA A 389 42.69 -28.92 47.19
N ARG A 390 41.76 -29.85 47.47
CA ARG A 390 42.08 -31.12 48.15
C ARG A 390 43.00 -32.02 47.33
N ALA A 391 42.81 -32.10 46.02
CA ALA A 391 43.66 -32.89 45.14
C ALA A 391 45.07 -32.29 44.97
N ASN A 392 45.16 -30.97 44.90
CA ASN A 392 46.42 -30.23 44.77
C ASN A 392 47.16 -30.11 46.11
N ARG A 393 46.47 -30.30 47.24
CA ARG A 393 47.13 -30.37 48.54
C ARG A 393 48.05 -31.59 48.53
N THR A 394 49.33 -31.35 48.75
CA THR A 394 50.33 -32.41 48.76
C THR A 394 49.92 -33.48 49.75
N VAL A 395 49.82 -34.73 49.27
CA VAL A 395 49.46 -35.86 50.12
C VAL A 395 50.56 -36.00 51.17
N GLN A 396 50.19 -35.76 52.43
CA GLN A 396 51.05 -36.03 53.59
C GLN A 396 51.37 -37.52 53.58
N LYS A 397 52.58 -37.88 53.13
CA LYS A 397 53.04 -39.27 53.14
C LYS A 397 53.13 -39.70 54.59
N ARG A 398 52.21 -40.56 55.02
CA ARG A 398 52.41 -41.30 56.26
C ARG A 398 53.65 -42.15 56.05
N MET A 399 54.71 -41.89 56.82
CA MET A 399 55.89 -42.75 56.88
C MET A 399 55.48 -44.07 57.55
N GLY A 400 54.79 -44.92 56.78
CA GLY A 400 54.61 -46.33 57.11
C GLY A 400 55.89 -47.11 56.80
N LYS A 401 55.97 -48.35 57.30
CA LYS A 401 57.10 -49.26 57.05
C LYS A 401 57.40 -49.39 55.53
N PRO A 402 58.67 -49.50 55.14
CA PRO A 402 59.10 -49.42 53.75
C PRO A 402 58.44 -50.49 52.86
N LEU A 403 58.00 -50.07 51.68
CA LEU A 403 57.31 -50.87 50.67
C LEU A 403 58.32 -51.76 49.91
N MET A 404 58.15 -53.08 49.98
CA MET A 404 58.89 -54.03 49.14
C MET A 404 58.26 -54.08 47.74
N TYR A 405 59.01 -53.70 46.71
CA TYR A 405 58.54 -53.67 45.33
C TYR A 405 58.33 -55.08 44.77
N ARG A 406 57.17 -55.31 44.16
CA ARG A 406 56.95 -56.38 43.17
C ARG A 406 56.66 -55.73 41.82
N THR A 407 57.41 -56.14 40.80
CA THR A 407 57.26 -55.65 39.42
C THR A 407 55.97 -56.16 38.80
N THR A 408 55.12 -55.25 38.31
CA THR A 408 54.01 -55.57 37.40
C THR A 408 53.99 -54.64 36.21
N LEU A 409 53.71 -55.21 35.04
CA LEU A 409 53.81 -54.62 33.70
C LEU A 409 52.75 -53.54 33.43
N LYS A 410 53.13 -52.47 32.72
CA LYS A 410 52.22 -51.41 32.25
C LYS A 410 51.27 -51.95 31.17
N LYS A 411 49.96 -51.75 31.32
CA LYS A 411 48.98 -51.96 30.24
C LYS A 411 48.96 -50.74 29.31
N VAL A 412 49.15 -50.99 28.01
CA VAL A 412 49.02 -50.01 26.92
C VAL A 412 47.54 -49.84 26.59
N VAL A 413 47.04 -48.60 26.62
CA VAL A 413 45.72 -48.23 26.09
C VAL A 413 45.87 -48.01 24.59
N LYS A 414 45.08 -48.71 23.77
CA LYS A 414 45.05 -48.50 22.31
C LYS A 414 44.16 -47.28 21.99
N ASN A 415 44.70 -46.29 21.30
CA ASN A 415 43.94 -45.18 20.73
C ASN A 415 43.39 -45.61 19.36
N ASP A 416 42.06 -45.58 19.18
CA ASP A 416 41.38 -45.82 17.91
C ASP A 416 41.48 -44.60 16.98
N ASP A 417 42.68 -44.36 16.47
CA ASP A 417 42.97 -43.32 15.47
C ASP A 417 42.28 -43.59 14.12
N ALA A 418 41.85 -44.83 13.87
CA ALA A 418 41.16 -45.24 12.65
C ALA A 418 39.75 -44.65 12.53
N LYS A 419 39.06 -44.42 13.65
CA LYS A 419 37.70 -43.85 13.62
C LYS A 419 37.71 -42.37 13.26
N ARG A 420 38.70 -41.63 13.76
CA ARG A 420 38.88 -40.20 13.48
C ARG A 420 39.22 -39.95 12.00
N ARG A 421 40.11 -40.76 11.42
CA ARG A 421 40.43 -40.67 9.98
C ARG A 421 39.24 -40.97 9.06
N ARG A 422 38.35 -41.89 9.45
CA ARG A 422 37.14 -42.18 8.68
C ARG A 422 36.19 -40.97 8.64
N GLN A 423 36.01 -40.30 9.77
CA GLN A 423 35.18 -39.10 9.85
C GLN A 423 35.75 -37.94 9.02
N GLU A 424 37.06 -37.73 9.06
CA GLU A 424 37.73 -36.71 8.24
C GLU A 424 37.62 -36.99 6.73
N ALA A 425 37.74 -38.25 6.31
CA ALA A 425 37.58 -38.64 4.91
C ALA A 425 36.15 -38.45 4.40
N GLU A 426 35.16 -38.74 5.24
CA GLU A 426 33.74 -38.55 4.91
C GLU A 426 33.37 -37.07 4.80
N GLN A 427 33.92 -36.22 5.68
CA GLN A 427 33.78 -34.76 5.56
C GLN A 427 34.40 -34.23 4.27
N ARG A 428 35.63 -34.64 3.92
CA ARG A 428 36.28 -34.23 2.67
C ARG A 428 35.46 -34.62 1.44
N ARG A 429 34.87 -35.82 1.45
CA ARG A 429 33.99 -36.27 0.37
C ARG A 429 32.74 -35.41 0.25
N ILE A 430 32.13 -35.02 1.38
CA ILE A 430 30.95 -34.15 1.39
C ILE A 430 31.30 -32.77 0.86
N ASP A 431 32.40 -32.18 1.32
CA ASP A 431 32.85 -30.86 0.87
C ASP A 431 33.13 -30.83 -0.64
N GLN A 432 33.76 -31.89 -1.18
CA GLN A 432 34.01 -32.03 -2.62
C GLN A 432 32.71 -32.15 -3.43
N LEU A 433 31.65 -32.73 -2.84
CA LEU A 433 30.33 -32.82 -3.47
C LEU A 433 29.57 -31.49 -3.41
N LEU A 434 29.80 -30.69 -2.36
CA LEU A 434 29.05 -29.47 -2.08
C LEU A 434 29.57 -28.26 -2.88
N PHE A 435 30.89 -28.17 -3.09
CA PHE A 435 31.52 -27.00 -3.69
C PHE A 435 32.10 -27.23 -5.09
N GLY A 436 32.22 -28.48 -5.55
CA GLY A 436 32.87 -28.80 -6.82
C GLY A 436 34.36 -28.49 -6.82
N GLU A 437 35.13 -29.01 -7.79
CA GLU A 437 36.52 -28.60 -7.96
C GLU A 437 36.55 -27.18 -8.51
N ASP A 438 37.20 -26.27 -7.79
CA ASP A 438 37.44 -24.90 -8.25
C ASP A 438 38.23 -24.98 -9.58
N PHE A 439 37.57 -24.65 -10.69
CA PHE A 439 38.23 -24.51 -11.99
C PHE A 439 39.02 -23.21 -12.01
N ASP A 440 40.34 -23.30 -11.86
CA ASP A 440 41.30 -22.22 -12.21
C ASP A 440 41.51 -22.10 -13.72
#